data_AF-A0AAU7C5X6-F1
#
_entry.id   AF-A0AAU7C5X6-F1
#
_cell.length_a   1.000
_cell.length_b   1.000
_cell.length_c   1.000
_cell.angle_alpha   90.00
_cell.angle_beta   90.00
_cell.angle_gamma   90.00
#
_symmetry.space_group_name_H-M   'P 1'
#
loop_
_entity.id
_entity.type
_entity.pdbx_description
1 polymer ?
#
loop_
_entity_poly.entity_id
_entity_poly.type
_entity_poly.pdbx_seq_one_letter_code
_entity_poly.pdbx_strand_id
1 'polypeptide(L)'
;MADAKDLDKFKERLEICDEIEFDLNGQSWNLEPVYKGDDQVAWELYQRDPKYDQTINTIDPNEILRVKIDGKPLIDQWSKVKC
;
A
#
# COMPACT_ATOMS: atom_id res chain seq x y z
N MET A 1 13.12 -11.63 0.05
CA MET A 1 13.55 -10.37 -0.57
C MET A 1 12.64 -10.15 -1.76
N ALA A 2 11.92 -9.03 -1.82
CA ALA A 2 11.08 -8.72 -2.96
C ALA A 2 11.99 -8.60 -4.20
N ASP A 3 11.75 -9.42 -5.22
CA ASP A 3 12.47 -9.31 -6.49
C ASP A 3 12.11 -7.98 -7.15
N ALA A 4 13.05 -7.34 -7.83
CA ALA A 4 12.84 -6.05 -8.50
C ALA A 4 11.61 -6.05 -9.45
N LYS A 5 11.26 -7.21 -10.01
CA LYS A 5 10.08 -7.40 -10.87
C LYS A 5 8.74 -7.29 -10.14
N ASP A 6 8.70 -7.53 -8.83
CA ASP A 6 7.46 -7.41 -8.04
C ASP A 6 7.24 -5.98 -7.53
N LEU A 7 8.30 -5.18 -7.44
CA LEU A 7 8.23 -3.75 -7.13
C LEU A 7 7.57 -2.94 -8.25
N ASP A 8 7.98 -3.19 -9.49
CA ASP A 8 7.40 -2.49 -10.65
C ASP A 8 5.92 -2.84 -10.83
N LYS A 9 5.53 -4.09 -10.59
CA LYS A 9 4.12 -4.51 -10.59
C LYS A 9 3.30 -3.84 -9.50
N PHE A 10 3.88 -3.58 -8.34
CA PHE A 10 3.17 -2.87 -7.28
C PHE A 10 2.93 -1.41 -7.65
N LYS A 11 3.94 -0.74 -8.22
CA LYS A 11 3.80 0.62 -8.74
C LYS A 11 2.74 0.69 -9.84
N GLU A 12 2.77 -0.26 -10.77
CA GLU A 12 1.75 -0.39 -11.81
C GLU A 12 0.35 -0.59 -11.20
N ARG A 13 0.22 -1.38 -10.13
CA ARG A 13 -1.07 -1.55 -9.43
C ARG A 13 -1.54 -0.31 -8.70
N LEU A 14 -0.65 0.49 -8.12
CA LEU A 14 -1.01 1.79 -7.55
C LEU A 14 -1.61 2.74 -8.59
N GLU A 15 -1.26 2.58 -9.87
CA GLU A 15 -1.79 3.40 -10.96
C GLU A 15 -3.13 2.88 -11.52
N ILE A 16 -3.49 1.62 -11.25
CA ILE A 16 -4.61 0.93 -11.93
C ILE A 16 -5.71 0.45 -10.97
N CYS A 17 -5.36 0.13 -9.72
CA CYS A 17 -6.26 -0.49 -8.76
C CYS A 17 -6.88 0.54 -7.83
N ASP A 18 -8.21 0.49 -7.68
CA ASP A 18 -8.97 1.26 -6.69
C ASP A 18 -8.81 0.71 -5.26
N GLU A 19 -8.32 -0.51 -5.10
CA GLU A 19 -8.00 -1.11 -3.80
C GLU A 19 -6.89 -2.14 -4.01
N ILE A 20 -5.88 -2.13 -3.15
CA ILE A 20 -4.81 -3.12 -3.16
C ILE A 20 -4.80 -3.88 -1.83
N GLU A 21 -5.08 -5.18 -1.90
CA GLU A 21 -4.99 -6.09 -0.77
C GLU A 21 -3.63 -6.79 -0.77
N PHE A 22 -2.94 -6.84 0.38
CA PHE A 22 -1.68 -7.55 0.52
C PHE A 22 -1.50 -8.13 1.93
N ASP A 23 -0.72 -9.21 2.02
CA ASP A 23 -0.45 -9.89 3.30
C ASP A 23 0.94 -9.50 3.84
N LEU A 24 0.98 -9.02 5.09
CA LEU A 24 2.19 -8.76 5.87
C LEU A 24 2.13 -9.49 7.20
N ASN A 25 3.18 -10.23 7.55
CA ASN A 25 3.27 -10.94 8.84
C ASN A 25 2.04 -11.81 9.18
N GLY A 26 1.37 -12.36 8.15
CA GLY A 26 0.15 -13.17 8.33
C GLY A 26 -1.13 -12.37 8.57
N GLN A 27 -1.09 -11.05 8.40
CA GLN A 27 -2.23 -10.15 8.48
C GLN A 27 -2.51 -9.52 7.10
N SER A 28 -3.78 -9.39 6.76
CA SER A 28 -4.20 -8.75 5.50
C SER A 28 -4.38 -7.24 5.71
N TRP A 29 -3.79 -6.49 4.79
CA TRP A 29 -3.77 -5.03 4.72
C TRP A 29 -4.40 -4.58 3.41
N ASN A 30 -5.08 -3.45 3.48
CA ASN A 30 -5.67 -2.79 2.33
C ASN A 30 -5.04 -1.41 2.17
N LEU A 31 -4.85 -1.02 0.92
CA LEU A 31 -4.39 0.30 0.52
C LEU A 31 -5.34 0.85 -0.55
N GLU A 32 -6.03 1.93 -0.22
CA GLU A 32 -7.05 2.54 -1.07
C GLU A 32 -6.73 4.01 -1.37
N PRO A 33 -7.01 4.50 -2.59
CA PRO A 33 -6.84 5.89 -2.94
C PRO A 33 -7.90 6.75 -2.26
N VAL A 34 -7.47 7.89 -1.70
CA VAL A 34 -8.38 8.92 -1.16
C VAL A 34 -8.51 10.01 -2.21
N TYR A 35 -9.75 10.27 -2.64
CA TYR A 35 -10.07 11.27 -3.66
C TYR A 35 -10.65 12.55 -3.06
N LYS A 36 -10.34 13.68 -3.69
CA LYS A 36 -10.98 14.97 -3.45
C LYS A 36 -11.53 15.51 -4.77
N GLY A 37 -12.80 15.22 -5.03
CA GLY A 37 -13.35 15.36 -6.37
C GLY A 37 -12.84 14.22 -7.24
N ASP A 38 -12.35 14.55 -8.44
CA ASP A 38 -11.77 13.57 -9.37
C ASP A 38 -10.27 13.34 -9.15
N ASP A 39 -9.62 14.15 -8.29
CA ASP A 39 -8.19 14.07 -8.04
C ASP A 39 -7.88 13.18 -6.84
N GLN A 40 -7.00 12.20 -7.03
CA GLN A 40 -6.42 11.44 -5.92
C GLN A 40 -5.46 12.33 -5.13
N VAL A 41 -5.64 12.41 -3.80
CA VAL A 41 -4.86 13.28 -2.91
C VAL A 41 -4.03 12.54 -1.87
N ALA A 42 -4.36 11.28 -1.58
CA ALA A 42 -3.67 10.46 -0.60
C ALA A 42 -3.95 8.97 -0.83
N TRP A 43 -3.35 8.14 0.02
CA TRP A 43 -3.71 6.73 0.20
C TRP A 43 -4.11 6.47 1.63
N GLU A 44 -5.11 5.63 1.84
CA GLU A 44 -5.51 5.11 3.14
C GLU A 44 -4.99 3.69 3.28
N LEU A 45 -4.14 3.47 4.28
CA LEU A 45 -3.60 2.16 4.64
C LEU A 45 -4.32 1.70 5.90
N TYR A 46 -5.07 0.61 5.79
CA TYR A 46 -5.81 0.10 6.92
C TYR A 46 -5.77 -1.43 6.99
N GLN A 47 -6.04 -1.93 8.17
CA GLN A 47 -6.18 -3.36 8.44
C GLN A 47 -7.67 -3.70 8.50
N ARG A 48 -8.09 -4.86 7.96
CA ARG A 48 -9.49 -5.33 8.06
C ARG A 48 -10.02 -5.43 9.50
N ASP A 49 -9.12 -5.53 10.47
CA ASP A 49 -9.40 -5.37 11.90
C ASP A 49 -9.05 -3.91 12.29
N PRO A 50 -9.98 -3.13 12.87
CA PRO A 50 -9.89 -1.67 13.01
C PRO A 50 -8.82 -1.15 13.98
N LYS A 51 -7.83 -1.97 14.35
CA LYS A 51 -6.71 -1.55 15.20
C LYS A 51 -5.71 -0.64 14.52
N TYR A 52 -5.67 -0.63 13.18
CA TYR A 52 -4.69 0.16 12.45
C TYR A 52 -5.30 0.81 11.21
N ASP A 53 -5.22 2.12 11.18
CA ASP A 53 -5.63 2.98 10.07
C ASP A 53 -4.66 4.16 10.01
N GLN A 54 -4.09 4.39 8.84
CA GLN A 54 -3.16 5.47 8.58
C GLN A 54 -3.39 6.07 7.19
N THR A 55 -3.66 7.38 7.16
CA THR A 55 -3.61 8.16 5.93
C THR A 55 -2.16 8.52 5.56
N ILE A 56 -1.80 8.23 4.31
CA ILE A 56 -0.50 8.53 3.70
C ILE A 56 -0.72 9.66 2.70
N ASN A 57 -0.37 10.90 3.09
CA ASN A 57 -0.60 12.12 2.29
C ASN A 57 0.42 12.30 1.15
N THR A 58 0.48 11.34 0.25
CA THR A 58 1.31 11.36 -0.95
C THR A 58 0.64 10.55 -2.06
N ILE A 59 1.03 10.81 -3.30
CA ILE A 59 0.69 9.97 -4.46
C ILE A 59 1.93 9.32 -5.08
N ASP A 60 3.13 9.60 -4.55
CA ASP A 60 4.37 8.98 -5.05
C ASP A 60 4.44 7.51 -4.57
N PRO A 61 4.44 6.53 -5.50
CA PRO A 61 4.57 5.12 -5.17
C PRO A 61 5.78 4.79 -4.29
N ASN A 62 6.90 5.51 -4.46
CA ASN A 62 8.11 5.27 -3.68
C ASN A 62 7.97 5.75 -2.23
N GLU A 63 7.19 6.79 -1.98
CA GLU A 63 6.92 7.26 -0.61
C GLU A 63 5.98 6.30 0.11
N ILE A 64 4.95 5.81 -0.58
CA ILE A 64 4.03 4.77 -0.07
C ILE A 64 4.82 3.53 0.35
N LEU A 65 5.70 3.03 -0.52
CA LEU A 65 6.56 1.86 -0.26
C LEU A 65 7.48 2.00 0.96
N ARG A 66 7.74 3.23 1.41
CA ARG A 66 8.59 3.52 2.58
C ARG A 66 7.79 3.67 3.88
N VAL A 67 6.46 3.65 3.82
CA VAL A 67 5.60 3.67 5.01
C VAL A 67 5.95 2.48 5.90
N LYS A 68 6.09 2.76 7.20
CA LYS A 68 6.53 1.77 8.18
C LYS A 68 5.36 1.15 8.89
N ILE A 69 5.28 -0.17 8.81
CA ILE A 69 4.35 -1.01 9.59
C ILE A 69 5.21 -1.85 10.52
N ASP A 70 4.91 -1.83 11.82
CA ASP A 70 5.73 -2.47 12.86
C ASP A 70 7.21 -2.08 12.81
N GLY A 71 7.48 -0.81 12.48
CA GLY A 71 8.84 -0.25 12.44
C GLY A 71 9.66 -0.62 11.20
N LYS A 72 9.12 -1.41 10.27
CA LYS A 72 9.77 -1.82 9.02
C LYS A 72 9.03 -1.25 7.81
N PRO A 73 9.72 -0.76 6.77
CA PRO A 73 9.06 -0.21 5.60
C PRO A 73 8.34 -1.30 4.79
N LEU A 74 7.25 -0.93 4.11
CA LEU A 74 6.44 -1.82 3.29
C LEU A 74 7.26 -2.62 2.27
N ILE A 75 8.21 -1.95 1.61
CA ILE A 75 9.12 -2.55 0.63
C ILE A 75 9.93 -3.73 1.18
N ASP A 76 10.20 -3.77 2.49
CA ASP A 76 11.00 -4.82 3.13
C ASP A 76 10.14 -6.03 3.58
N GLN A 77 8.82 -5.88 3.64
CA GLN A 77 7.90 -6.87 4.22
C GLN A 77 6.94 -7.48 3.18
N TRP A 78 7.03 -7.01 1.94
CA TRP A 78 6.13 -7.34 0.86
C TRP A 78 6.20 -8.82 0.46
N SER A 79 5.06 -9.53 0.48
CA SER A 79 5.02 -10.97 0.19
C SER A 79 4.12 -11.34 -1.00
N LYS A 80 2.90 -10.79 -1.11
CA LYS A 80 1.94 -11.03 -2.20
C LYS A 80 1.00 -9.86 -2.37
N VAL A 81 0.74 -9.46 -3.63
CA VAL A 81 -0.22 -8.40 -3.98
C VAL A 81 -1.44 -9.03 -4.62
N LYS A 82 -2.63 -8.62 -4.19
CA LYS A 82 -3.87 -8.89 -4.87
C LYS A 82 -4.58 -7.57 -5.20
N CYS A 83 -5.08 -7.60 -6.41
CA CYS A 83 -6.07 -6.75 -7.04
C CYS A 83 -6.89 -7.83 -7.78
#